data_AF-A0A958AUE5-F1
#
_entry.id   AF-A0A958AUE5-F1
#
_cell.length_a   1.000
_cell.length_b   1.000
_cell.length_c   1.000
_cell.angle_alpha   90.00
_cell.angle_beta   90.00
_cell.angle_gamma   90.00
#
_symmetry.space_group_name_H-M   'P 1'
#
loop_
_entity.id
_entity.type
_entity.pdbx_description
1 polymer ?
#
loop_
_entity_poly.entity_id
_entity_poly.type
_entity_poly.pdbx_seq_one_letter_code
_entity_poly.pdbx_strand_id
1 'polypeptide(L)'
;MSVALLRIFIFTVLPILIAGMHIALDKTVWSRERKLEIVLLYLLGLGVAANGLSGFFGHVFMSDLVAASIGWPSGNPFQLEVGFANLALGILGIMAMGRRDGFREATAVAVTVFSVGATITHVLDILETGNLAPGNTVQNISNLLRPALLVGFLTASRRAERSTDSEAGSVRFEAWRAPRAQAAGFAAGIITMGFGTGFGLGWPMMGTG
;
A
#
# COMPACT_ATOMS: atom_id res chain seq x y z
N MET A 1 -12.32 -8.91 -14.46
CA MET A 1 -10.95 -8.48 -14.06
C MET A 1 -10.60 -9.26 -12.81
N SER A 2 -9.48 -9.99 -12.78
CA SER A 2 -9.12 -10.79 -11.61
C SER A 2 -8.95 -9.88 -10.37
N VAL A 3 -9.29 -10.39 -9.19
CA VAL A 3 -9.14 -9.66 -7.91
C VAL A 3 -7.70 -9.17 -7.73
N ALA A 4 -6.70 -9.95 -8.18
CA ALA A 4 -5.29 -9.55 -8.17
C ALA A 4 -5.03 -8.27 -8.98
N LEU A 5 -5.57 -8.16 -10.21
CA LEU A 5 -5.41 -6.96 -11.04
C LEU A 5 -6.08 -5.73 -10.41
N LEU A 6 -7.28 -5.91 -9.84
CA LEU A 6 -7.97 -4.83 -9.13
C LEU A 6 -7.14 -4.33 -7.94
N ARG A 7 -6.58 -5.25 -7.14
CA ARG A 7 -5.71 -4.91 -6.00
C ARG A 7 -4.44 -4.18 -6.45
N ILE A 8 -3.79 -4.63 -7.52
CA ILE A 8 -2.62 -3.94 -8.11
C ILE A 8 -3.01 -2.52 -8.51
N PHE A 9 -4.13 -2.36 -9.22
CA PHE A 9 -4.59 -1.05 -9.65
C PHE A 9 -4.85 -0.13 -8.44
N ILE A 10 -5.69 -0.54 -7.49
CA ILE A 10 -6.10 0.31 -6.36
C ILE A 10 -4.93 0.66 -5.44
N PHE A 11 -4.05 -0.31 -5.13
CA PHE A 11 -3.04 -0.14 -4.09
C PHE A 11 -1.64 0.14 -4.61
N THR A 12 -1.42 0.16 -5.93
CA THR A 12 -0.09 0.43 -6.51
C THR A 12 -0.15 1.50 -7.59
N VAL A 13 -1.10 1.41 -8.52
CA VAL A 13 -1.20 2.35 -9.64
C VAL A 13 -1.96 3.63 -9.24
N LEU A 14 -3.15 3.47 -8.68
CA LEU A 14 -4.04 4.56 -8.29
C LEU A 14 -3.39 5.56 -7.32
N PRO A 15 -2.57 5.18 -6.32
CA PRO A 15 -1.89 6.15 -5.44
C PRO A 15 -0.96 7.09 -6.23
N ILE A 16 -0.26 6.57 -7.24
CA ILE A 16 0.61 7.37 -8.11
C ILE A 16 -0.22 8.28 -9.02
N LEU A 17 -1.34 7.78 -9.57
CA LEU A 17 -2.24 8.58 -10.40
C LEU A 17 -2.86 9.73 -9.61
N ILE A 18 -3.37 9.46 -8.40
CA ILE A 18 -3.94 10.49 -7.53
C ILE A 18 -2.86 11.49 -7.11
N ALA A 19 -1.65 11.03 -6.77
CA ALA A 19 -0.54 11.94 -6.47
C ALA A 19 -0.20 12.85 -7.65
N GLY A 20 -0.11 12.30 -8.87
CA GLY A 20 0.14 13.06 -10.09
C GLY A 20 -0.96 14.08 -10.36
N MET A 21 -2.23 13.70 -10.22
CA MET A 21 -3.38 14.59 -10.34
C MET A 21 -3.34 15.71 -9.29
N HIS A 22 -3.06 15.38 -8.02
CA HIS A 22 -2.93 16.37 -6.94
C HIS A 22 -1.82 17.38 -7.28
N ILE A 23 -0.64 16.92 -7.69
CA ILE A 23 0.49 17.78 -8.09
C ILE A 23 0.13 18.68 -9.27
N ALA A 24 -0.60 18.17 -10.28
CA ALA A 24 -0.96 18.93 -11.47
C ALA A 24 -1.98 20.05 -11.16
N LEU A 25 -2.91 19.79 -10.24
CA LEU A 25 -4.02 20.68 -9.93
C LEU A 25 -3.69 21.69 -8.82
N ASP A 26 -2.91 21.31 -7.81
CA ASP A 26 -2.56 22.18 -6.69
C ASP A 26 -1.29 23.00 -7.00
N LYS A 27 -1.49 24.28 -7.33
CA LYS A 27 -0.40 25.22 -7.66
C LYS A 27 0.53 25.51 -6.47
N THR A 28 0.15 25.16 -5.25
CA THR A 28 1.02 25.30 -4.08
C THR A 28 2.09 24.20 -4.00
N VAL A 29 2.02 23.16 -4.84
CA VAL A 29 2.98 22.04 -4.93
C VAL A 29 4.10 22.34 -5.93
N TRP A 30 4.84 23.43 -5.69
CA TRP A 30 5.84 23.93 -6.64
C TRP A 30 7.23 23.30 -6.45
N SER A 31 7.66 23.06 -5.20
CA SER A 31 8.98 22.52 -4.87
C SER A 31 9.09 21.01 -5.07
N ARG A 32 10.32 20.51 -5.14
CA ARG A 32 10.58 19.07 -5.26
C ARG A 32 10.13 18.32 -4.01
N GLU A 33 10.39 18.88 -2.84
CA GLU A 33 10.03 18.37 -1.52
C GLU A 33 8.52 18.21 -1.39
N ARG A 34 7.75 19.21 -1.81
CA ARG A 34 6.27 19.15 -1.79
C ARG A 34 5.73 18.08 -2.72
N LYS A 35 6.29 17.95 -3.93
CA LYS A 35 5.89 16.91 -4.89
C LYS A 35 6.14 15.52 -4.31
N LEU A 36 7.33 15.29 -3.75
CA LEU A 36 7.70 14.02 -3.12
C LEU A 36 6.84 13.72 -1.90
N GLU A 37 6.50 14.73 -1.10
CA GLU A 37 5.62 14.58 0.05
C GLU A 37 4.22 14.12 -0.36
N ILE A 38 3.65 14.72 -1.41
CA ILE A 38 2.34 14.29 -1.94
C ILE A 38 2.38 12.84 -2.39
N VAL A 39 3.41 12.44 -3.16
CA VAL A 39 3.55 11.04 -3.60
C VAL A 39 3.66 10.09 -2.40
N LEU A 40 4.48 10.43 -1.40
CA LEU A 40 4.65 9.61 -0.20
C LEU A 40 3.38 9.52 0.63
N LEU A 41 2.59 10.59 0.77
CA LEU A 41 1.32 10.56 1.50
C LEU A 41 0.34 9.58 0.87
N TYR A 42 0.20 9.58 -0.46
CA TYR A 42 -0.67 8.62 -1.14
C TYR A 42 -0.12 7.20 -1.14
N LEU A 43 1.20 7.01 -1.31
CA LEU A 43 1.81 5.67 -1.20
C LEU A 43 1.68 5.08 0.20
N LEU A 44 1.85 5.88 1.26
CA LEU A 44 1.70 5.42 2.63
C LEU A 44 0.23 5.20 3.01
N GLY A 45 -0.66 6.13 2.63
CA GLY A 45 -2.08 6.04 2.94
C GLY A 45 -2.81 4.97 2.13
N LEU A 46 -2.74 5.03 0.80
CA LEU A 46 -3.42 4.06 -0.05
C LEU A 46 -2.57 2.82 -0.28
N GLY A 47 -1.31 3.00 -0.63
CA GLY A 47 -0.45 1.88 -1.01
C GLY A 47 -0.13 0.95 0.16
N VAL A 48 0.13 1.49 1.35
CA VAL A 48 0.49 0.71 2.54
C VAL A 48 -0.70 0.52 3.48
N ALA A 49 -1.28 1.61 4.01
CA ALA A 49 -2.31 1.51 5.03
C ALA A 49 -3.58 0.82 4.53
N ALA A 50 -4.18 1.32 3.45
CA ALA A 50 -5.40 0.72 2.90
C ALA A 50 -5.15 -0.72 2.42
N ASN A 51 -4.04 -1.00 1.74
CA ASN A 51 -3.70 -2.36 1.32
C ASN A 51 -3.57 -3.33 2.50
N GLY A 52 -2.87 -2.91 3.58
CA GLY A 52 -2.69 -3.72 4.78
C GLY A 52 -4.01 -4.00 5.50
N LEU A 53 -4.86 -2.98 5.67
CA LEU A 53 -6.19 -3.18 6.27
C LEU A 53 -7.10 -4.05 5.41
N SER A 54 -7.10 -3.88 4.10
CA SER A 54 -7.80 -4.75 3.15
C SER A 54 -7.26 -6.18 3.16
N GLY A 55 -5.95 -6.35 3.32
CA GLY A 55 -5.29 -7.64 3.47
C GLY A 55 -5.71 -8.33 4.77
N PHE A 56 -5.66 -7.62 5.89
CA PHE A 56 -6.14 -8.10 7.19
C PHE A 56 -7.58 -8.60 7.10
N PHE A 57 -8.47 -7.78 6.53
CA PHE A 57 -9.88 -8.15 6.41
C PHE A 57 -10.06 -9.43 5.59
N GLY A 58 -9.42 -9.52 4.42
CA GLY A 58 -9.51 -10.71 3.56
C GLY A 58 -8.96 -11.97 4.24
N HIS A 59 -7.80 -11.88 4.87
CA HIS A 59 -7.13 -13.01 5.49
C HIS A 59 -7.79 -13.50 6.79
N VAL A 60 -8.47 -12.61 7.54
CA VAL A 60 -9.12 -12.96 8.82
C VAL A 60 -10.59 -13.33 8.66
N PHE A 61 -11.35 -12.61 7.84
CA PHE A 61 -12.80 -12.83 7.71
C PHE A 61 -13.16 -13.63 6.46
N MET A 62 -12.23 -13.79 5.51
CA MET A 62 -12.49 -14.40 4.20
C MET A 62 -11.34 -15.35 3.79
N SER A 63 -10.73 -16.00 4.77
CA SER A 63 -9.51 -16.81 4.62
C SER A 63 -9.61 -17.82 3.47
N ASP A 64 -10.75 -18.50 3.33
CA ASP A 64 -10.96 -19.54 2.32
C ASP A 64 -11.02 -18.97 0.89
N LEU A 65 -11.61 -17.78 0.72
CA LEU A 65 -11.65 -17.10 -0.57
C LEU A 65 -10.26 -16.60 -0.98
N VAL A 66 -9.50 -16.09 -0.01
CA VAL A 66 -8.11 -15.67 -0.25
C VAL A 66 -7.25 -16.87 -0.62
N ALA A 67 -7.31 -17.96 0.15
CA ALA A 67 -6.58 -19.20 -0.12
C ALA A 67 -6.91 -19.76 -1.52
N ALA A 68 -8.20 -19.84 -1.87
CA ALA A 68 -8.64 -20.28 -3.18
C ALA A 68 -8.12 -19.38 -4.32
N SER A 69 -8.07 -18.06 -4.12
CA SER A 69 -7.54 -17.13 -5.12
C SER A 69 -6.03 -17.30 -5.39
N ILE A 70 -5.29 -17.81 -4.39
CA ILE A 70 -3.86 -18.14 -4.45
C ILE A 70 -3.68 -19.58 -4.97
N GLY A 71 -4.71 -20.42 -4.94
CA GLY A 71 -4.58 -21.85 -5.26
C GLY A 71 -3.96 -22.66 -4.11
N TRP A 72 -4.07 -22.16 -2.87
CA TRP A 72 -3.57 -22.84 -1.67
C TRP A 72 -4.70 -23.48 -0.87
N PRO A 73 -4.41 -24.50 -0.04
CA PRO A 73 -5.40 -25.14 0.80
C PRO A 73 -6.08 -24.17 1.77
N SER A 74 -7.41 -24.25 1.86
CA SER A 74 -8.24 -23.52 2.83
C SER A 74 -8.25 -24.18 4.22
N GLY A 75 -8.84 -23.52 5.22
CA GLY A 75 -9.06 -24.11 6.55
C GLY A 75 -7.81 -24.32 7.43
N ASN A 76 -6.73 -23.57 7.18
CA ASN A 76 -5.48 -23.63 7.97
C ASN A 76 -5.17 -22.28 8.65
N PRO A 77 -4.42 -22.27 9.78
CA PRO A 77 -4.22 -21.06 10.58
C PRO A 77 -3.31 -20.01 9.94
N PHE A 78 -2.55 -20.37 8.89
CA PHE A 78 -1.59 -19.46 8.26
C PHE A 78 -2.24 -18.21 7.70
N GLN A 79 -3.47 -18.32 7.17
CA GLN A 79 -4.22 -17.16 6.70
C GLN A 79 -4.41 -16.13 7.82
N LEU A 80 -4.68 -16.54 9.07
CA LEU A 80 -4.83 -15.62 10.18
C LEU A 80 -3.52 -14.91 10.53
N GLU A 81 -2.40 -15.62 10.56
CA GLU A 81 -1.07 -15.03 10.80
C GLU A 81 -0.73 -13.97 9.74
N VAL A 82 -0.95 -14.29 8.47
CA VAL A 82 -0.78 -13.35 7.35
C VAL A 82 -1.74 -12.16 7.50
N GLY A 83 -2.96 -12.40 7.99
CA GLY A 83 -3.92 -11.34 8.30
C GLY A 83 -3.40 -10.35 9.34
N PHE A 84 -2.90 -10.83 10.48
CA PHE A 84 -2.33 -9.97 11.51
C PHE A 84 -1.04 -9.27 11.07
N ALA A 85 -0.22 -9.91 10.24
CA ALA A 85 0.93 -9.27 9.62
C ALA A 85 0.49 -8.09 8.73
N ASN A 86 -0.55 -8.28 7.92
CA ASN A 86 -1.14 -7.22 7.10
C ASN A 86 -1.76 -6.09 7.95
N LEU A 87 -2.38 -6.41 9.10
CA LEU A 87 -2.87 -5.39 10.04
C LEU A 87 -1.73 -4.52 10.57
N ALA A 88 -0.63 -5.15 10.98
CA ALA A 88 0.55 -4.44 11.46
C ALA A 88 1.10 -3.49 10.38
N LEU A 89 1.24 -3.95 9.13
CA LEU A 89 1.64 -3.10 8.01
C LEU A 89 0.65 -1.95 7.76
N GLY A 90 -0.65 -2.22 7.89
CA GLY A 90 -1.71 -1.22 7.78
C GLY A 90 -1.54 -0.08 8.78
N ILE A 91 -1.34 -0.43 10.06
CA ILE A 91 -1.11 0.50 11.17
C ILE A 91 0.19 1.31 10.94
N LEU A 92 1.27 0.63 10.53
CA LEU A 92 2.53 1.30 10.18
C LEU A 92 2.34 2.33 9.05
N GLY A 93 1.52 2.02 8.05
CA GLY A 93 1.17 2.96 6.98
C GLY A 93 0.49 4.22 7.51
N ILE A 94 -0.52 4.06 8.37
CA ILE A 94 -1.27 5.18 8.98
C ILE A 94 -0.32 6.08 9.77
N MET A 95 0.48 5.49 10.66
CA MET A 95 1.42 6.23 11.49
C MET A 95 2.49 6.94 10.66
N ALA A 96 2.98 6.31 9.59
CA ALA A 96 3.99 6.86 8.70
C ALA A 96 3.49 8.06 7.87
N MET A 97 2.17 8.18 7.65
CA MET A 97 1.63 9.38 7.01
C MET A 97 1.94 10.63 7.83
N GLY A 98 1.81 10.55 9.16
CA GLY A 98 2.04 11.66 10.10
C GLY A 98 3.50 11.85 10.48
N ARG A 99 4.24 10.76 10.70
CA ARG A 99 5.61 10.77 11.24
C ARG A 99 6.68 10.86 10.15
N ARG A 100 7.70 11.71 10.36
CA ARG A 100 8.83 11.93 9.44
C ARG A 100 10.21 11.76 10.10
N ASP A 101 10.22 11.27 11.34
CA ASP A 101 11.34 11.13 12.28
C ASP A 101 12.12 9.81 12.15
N GLY A 102 12.12 9.18 10.96
CA GLY A 102 12.67 7.83 10.75
C GLY A 102 11.60 6.74 10.70
N PHE A 103 10.36 7.06 11.08
CA PHE A 103 9.27 6.07 11.08
C PHE A 103 8.89 5.60 9.67
N ARG A 104 8.97 6.47 8.65
CA ARG A 104 8.70 6.11 7.25
C ARG A 104 9.68 5.06 6.73
N GLU A 105 10.94 5.16 7.15
CA GLU A 105 11.99 4.20 6.83
C GLU A 105 11.70 2.85 7.47
N ALA A 106 11.37 2.83 8.75
CA ALA A 106 10.99 1.60 9.45
C ALA A 106 9.76 0.93 8.79
N THR A 107 8.75 1.72 8.42
CA THR A 107 7.59 1.22 7.65
C THR A 107 8.01 0.66 6.29
N ALA A 108 8.89 1.35 5.56
CA ALA A 108 9.37 0.88 4.26
C ALA A 108 10.16 -0.43 4.38
N VAL A 109 10.98 -0.59 5.42
CA VAL A 109 11.68 -1.85 5.71
C VAL A 109 10.68 -2.98 5.96
N ALA A 110 9.70 -2.77 6.85
CA ALA A 110 8.70 -3.78 7.17
C ALA A 110 7.90 -4.21 5.93
N VAL A 111 7.42 -3.25 5.13
CA VAL A 111 6.68 -3.52 3.88
C VAL A 111 7.55 -4.29 2.89
N THR A 112 8.83 -3.92 2.76
CA THR A 112 9.76 -4.58 1.82
C THR A 112 10.04 -6.01 2.24
N VAL A 113 10.41 -6.24 3.50
CA VAL A 113 10.71 -7.59 4.01
C VAL A 113 9.52 -8.51 3.84
N PHE A 114 8.32 -8.07 4.25
CA PHE A 114 7.12 -8.88 4.12
C PHE A 114 6.78 -9.16 2.65
N SER A 115 6.80 -8.14 1.80
CA SER A 115 6.33 -8.30 0.41
C SER A 115 7.31 -9.11 -0.44
N VAL A 116 8.63 -8.92 -0.25
CA VAL A 116 9.66 -9.73 -0.92
C VAL A 116 9.61 -11.17 -0.40
N GLY A 117 9.48 -11.36 0.91
CA GLY A 117 9.31 -12.70 1.51
C GLY A 117 8.11 -13.44 0.94
N ALA A 118 6.95 -12.77 0.85
CA ALA A 118 5.76 -13.35 0.22
C ALA A 118 6.01 -13.73 -1.24
N THR A 119 6.66 -12.87 -2.03
CA THR A 119 7.01 -13.22 -3.42
C THR A 119 7.94 -14.40 -3.53
N ILE A 120 8.93 -14.54 -2.63
CA ILE A 120 9.79 -15.72 -2.61
C ILE A 120 8.94 -16.98 -2.35
N THR A 121 8.04 -16.96 -1.36
CA THR A 121 7.15 -18.09 -1.06
C THR A 121 6.29 -18.47 -2.27
N HIS A 122 5.70 -17.49 -2.96
CA HIS A 122 4.91 -17.73 -4.16
C HIS A 122 5.74 -18.30 -5.32
N VAL A 123 6.95 -17.77 -5.55
CA VAL A 123 7.84 -18.28 -6.60
C VAL A 123 8.26 -19.72 -6.32
N LEU A 124 8.58 -20.06 -5.08
CA LEU A 124 8.91 -21.43 -4.70
C LEU A 124 7.73 -22.38 -4.97
N ASP A 125 6.51 -22.00 -4.57
CA ASP A 125 5.31 -22.79 -4.88
C ASP A 125 5.09 -22.94 -6.39
N ILE A 126 5.27 -21.88 -7.19
CA ILE A 126 5.18 -21.96 -8.66
C ILE A 126 6.17 -22.98 -9.23
N LEU A 127 7.41 -22.99 -8.73
CA LEU A 127 8.46 -23.89 -9.20
C LEU A 127 8.19 -25.35 -8.80
N GLU A 128 7.62 -25.57 -7.62
CA GLU A 128 7.36 -26.91 -7.08
C GLU A 128 6.08 -27.53 -7.64
N THR A 129 5.01 -26.75 -7.78
CA THR A 129 3.66 -27.25 -8.06
C THR A 129 3.10 -26.82 -9.41
N GLY A 130 3.72 -25.82 -10.07
CA GLY A 130 3.18 -25.22 -11.29
C GLY A 130 1.90 -24.40 -11.04
N ASN A 131 1.60 -24.03 -9.80
CA ASN A 131 0.40 -23.27 -9.45
C ASN A 131 0.46 -21.83 -10.00
N LEU A 132 -0.16 -21.61 -11.16
CA LEU A 132 -0.20 -20.30 -11.82
C LEU A 132 -1.42 -19.45 -11.47
N ALA A 133 -2.16 -19.78 -10.39
CA ALA A 133 -3.33 -19.02 -9.98
C ALA A 133 -3.00 -17.51 -9.86
N PRO A 134 -3.92 -16.59 -10.23
CA PRO A 134 -3.61 -15.16 -10.27
C PRO A 134 -3.15 -14.57 -8.92
N GLY A 135 -3.65 -15.10 -7.80
CA GLY A 135 -3.19 -14.72 -6.46
C GLY A 135 -1.76 -15.19 -6.14
N ASN A 136 -1.30 -16.26 -6.80
CA ASN A 136 0.06 -16.80 -6.66
C ASN A 136 1.05 -16.15 -7.63
N THR A 137 0.58 -15.68 -8.79
CA THR A 137 1.46 -15.16 -9.86
C THR A 137 1.37 -13.64 -9.98
N VAL A 138 0.22 -13.14 -10.46
CA VAL A 138 0.01 -11.74 -10.84
C VAL A 138 0.16 -10.79 -9.64
N GLN A 139 -0.29 -11.21 -8.45
CA GLN A 139 -0.18 -10.43 -7.21
C GLN A 139 1.28 -10.05 -6.87
N ASN A 140 2.27 -10.85 -7.28
CA ASN A 140 3.68 -10.57 -7.03
C ASN A 140 4.19 -9.28 -7.70
N ILE A 141 3.54 -8.83 -8.78
CA ILE A 141 3.85 -7.55 -9.40
C ILE A 141 3.71 -6.41 -8.38
N SER A 142 2.61 -6.39 -7.61
CA SER A 142 2.41 -5.38 -6.57
C SER A 142 3.32 -5.61 -5.36
N ASN A 143 3.59 -6.87 -5.01
CA ASN A 143 4.50 -7.20 -3.91
C ASN A 143 5.91 -6.65 -4.13
N LEU A 144 6.39 -6.56 -5.38
CA LEU A 144 7.70 -5.98 -5.68
C LEU A 144 7.62 -4.49 -6.05
N LEU A 145 6.64 -4.09 -6.86
CA LEU A 145 6.56 -2.71 -7.37
C LEU A 145 6.29 -1.70 -6.25
N ARG A 146 5.39 -2.01 -5.32
CA ARG A 146 5.04 -1.08 -4.23
C ARG A 146 6.21 -0.78 -3.29
N PRO A 147 6.95 -1.75 -2.70
CA PRO A 147 8.11 -1.43 -1.90
C PRO A 147 9.21 -0.73 -2.71
N ALA A 148 9.39 -1.08 -3.99
CA ALA A 148 10.35 -0.37 -4.85
C ALA A 148 9.98 1.11 -5.03
N LEU A 149 8.71 1.42 -5.29
CA LEU A 149 8.21 2.81 -5.35
C LEU A 149 8.41 3.51 -4.00
N LEU A 150 8.03 2.88 -2.89
CA LEU A 150 8.13 3.46 -1.56
C LEU A 150 9.59 3.79 -1.20
N VAL A 151 10.51 2.83 -1.39
CA VAL A 151 11.94 3.02 -1.14
C VAL A 151 12.52 4.09 -2.08
N GLY A 152 12.17 4.07 -3.36
CA GLY A 152 12.65 5.04 -4.36
C GLY A 152 12.23 6.47 -4.02
N PHE A 153 10.93 6.70 -3.77
CA PHE A 153 10.41 8.02 -3.43
C PHE A 153 10.87 8.50 -2.05
N LEU A 154 10.99 7.60 -1.08
CA LEU A 154 11.50 7.95 0.25
C LEU A 154 12.98 8.37 0.17
N THR A 155 13.79 7.62 -0.58
CA THR A 155 15.19 7.97 -0.84
C THR A 155 15.30 9.31 -1.57
N ALA A 156 14.45 9.56 -2.56
CA ALA A 156 14.40 10.84 -3.26
C ALA A 156 14.01 12.01 -2.33
N SER A 157 13.05 11.80 -1.42
CA SER A 157 12.65 12.79 -0.40
C SER A 157 13.83 13.13 0.50
N ARG A 158 14.52 12.11 1.05
CA ARG A 158 15.69 12.33 1.91
C ARG A 158 16.85 13.01 1.21
N ARG A 159 17.01 12.82 -0.10
CA ARG A 159 18.02 13.55 -0.88
C ARG A 159 17.64 15.02 -1.08
N ALA A 160 16.37 15.32 -1.34
CA ALA A 160 15.89 16.70 -1.47
C ALA A 160 16.02 17.46 -0.13
N GLU A 161 15.72 16.79 0.98
CA GLU A 161 15.82 17.33 2.35
C GLU A 161 17.23 17.72 2.79
N ARG A 162 18.28 17.23 2.10
CA ARG A 162 19.69 17.57 2.41
C ARG A 162 20.15 18.90 1.81
N SER A 163 19.33 19.55 0.99
CA SER A 163 19.64 20.86 0.43
C SER A 163 19.73 21.93 1.53
N THR A 164 20.65 22.88 1.41
CA THR A 164 20.76 24.02 2.35
C THR A 164 19.51 24.87 2.38
N ASP A 165 18.79 24.93 1.25
CA ASP A 165 17.56 25.71 1.09
C ASP A 165 16.31 24.85 1.32
N SER A 166 16.45 23.67 1.93
CA SER A 166 15.32 22.76 2.14
C SER A 166 14.27 23.41 3.04
N GLU A 167 13.02 23.41 2.57
CA GLU A 167 11.90 23.83 3.40
C GLU A 167 11.39 22.70 4.33
N ALA A 168 11.89 21.47 4.18
CA ALA A 168 11.40 20.33 4.95
C ALA A 168 11.65 20.53 6.46
N GLY A 169 10.62 20.26 7.26
CA GLY A 169 10.66 20.48 8.71
C GLY A 169 10.52 21.95 9.14
N SER A 170 10.46 22.90 8.20
CA SER A 170 10.11 24.29 8.52
C SER A 170 8.64 24.40 8.94
N VAL A 171 8.32 25.41 9.76
CA VAL A 171 6.94 25.72 10.17
C VAL A 171 6.04 25.94 8.94
N ARG A 172 6.56 26.59 7.89
CA ARG A 172 5.82 26.83 6.64
C ARG A 172 5.49 25.53 5.91
N PHE A 173 6.45 24.61 5.85
CA PHE A 173 6.22 23.31 5.22
C PHE A 173 5.24 22.47 5.99
N GLU A 174 5.34 22.40 7.32
CA GLU A 174 4.39 21.64 8.13
C GLU A 174 2.98 22.24 8.10
N ALA A 175 2.84 23.58 8.12
CA ALA A 175 1.56 24.25 7.94
C ALA A 175 0.93 23.97 6.56
N TRP A 176 1.75 23.91 5.51
CA TRP A 176 1.30 23.51 4.18
C TRP A 176 0.92 22.01 4.13
N ARG A 177 1.71 21.15 4.76
CA ARG A 177 1.57 19.69 4.69
C ARG A 177 0.37 19.17 5.47
N ALA A 178 0.13 19.68 6.69
CA ALA A 178 -0.88 19.16 7.61
C ALA A 178 -2.27 18.93 6.98
N PRO A 179 -2.91 19.90 6.31
CA PRO A 179 -4.23 19.68 5.70
C PRO A 179 -4.21 18.62 4.57
N ARG A 180 -3.09 18.51 3.84
CA ARG A 180 -2.92 17.52 2.75
C ARG A 180 -2.73 16.12 3.31
N ALA A 181 -1.99 15.98 4.40
CA ALA A 181 -1.84 14.71 5.11
C ALA A 181 -3.19 14.21 5.66
N GLN A 182 -4.00 15.11 6.24
CA GLN A 182 -5.36 14.78 6.70
C GLN A 182 -6.25 14.36 5.53
N ALA A 183 -6.28 15.13 4.43
CA ALA A 183 -7.07 14.80 3.25
C ALA A 183 -6.67 13.45 2.63
N ALA A 184 -5.37 13.17 2.50
CA ALA A 184 -4.88 11.87 2.05
C ALA A 184 -5.30 10.74 3.01
N GLY A 185 -5.28 10.99 4.32
CA GLY A 185 -5.74 10.05 5.34
C GLY A 185 -7.23 9.73 5.21
N PHE A 186 -8.08 10.74 5.01
CA PHE A 186 -9.51 10.53 4.76
C PHE A 186 -9.77 9.77 3.46
N ALA A 187 -9.06 10.10 2.37
CA ALA A 187 -9.16 9.38 1.10
C ALA A 187 -8.79 7.90 1.27
N ALA A 188 -7.73 7.61 2.04
CA ALA A 188 -7.34 6.25 2.39
C ALA A 188 -8.41 5.52 3.21
N GLY A 189 -9.01 6.20 4.18
CA GLY A 189 -10.10 5.66 4.98
C GLY A 189 -11.34 5.31 4.15
N ILE A 190 -11.76 6.21 3.25
CA ILE A 190 -12.91 5.99 2.36
C ILE A 190 -12.67 4.80 1.42
N ILE A 191 -11.50 4.71 0.80
CA ILE A 191 -11.17 3.59 -0.11
C ILE A 191 -11.10 2.26 0.66
N THR A 192 -10.56 2.27 1.89
CA THR A 192 -10.53 1.09 2.77
C THR A 192 -11.94 0.65 3.16
N MET A 193 -12.81 1.59 3.54
CA MET A 193 -14.22 1.31 3.87
C MET A 193 -14.97 0.79 2.65
N GLY A 194 -14.82 1.42 1.48
CA GLY A 194 -15.47 0.98 0.24
C GLY A 194 -15.05 -0.44 -0.18
N PHE A 195 -13.80 -0.83 0.09
CA PHE A 195 -13.36 -2.21 -0.07
C PHE A 195 -14.09 -3.12 0.93
N GLY A 196 -14.04 -2.80 2.23
CA GLY A 196 -14.68 -3.61 3.27
C GLY A 196 -16.20 -3.77 3.11
N THR A 197 -16.91 -2.74 2.68
CA THR A 197 -18.37 -2.76 2.46
C THR A 197 -18.76 -3.59 1.24
N GLY A 198 -17.97 -3.54 0.15
CA GLY A 198 -18.18 -4.42 -1.01
C GLY A 198 -18.14 -5.89 -0.60
N PHE A 199 -17.13 -6.27 0.18
CA PHE A 199 -17.01 -7.64 0.69
C PHE A 199 -18.13 -8.04 1.66
N GLY A 200 -18.51 -7.16 2.60
CA GLY A 200 -19.56 -7.44 3.58
C GLY A 200 -20.96 -7.64 2.99
N LEU A 201 -21.21 -7.12 1.78
CA LEU A 201 -22.49 -7.28 1.07
C LEU A 201 -22.49 -8.51 0.13
N GLY A 202 -21.47 -9.38 0.20
CA GLY A 202 -21.33 -10.53 -0.69
C GLY A 202 -21.00 -10.12 -2.14
N TRP A 203 -20.59 -8.87 -2.34
CA TRP A 203 -20.26 -8.28 -3.63
C TRP A 203 -18.79 -7.91 -3.63
N PRO A 204 -17.86 -8.89 -3.66
CA PRO A 204 -16.42 -8.63 -3.54
C PRO A 204 -15.84 -7.72 -4.66
N MET A 205 -16.69 -7.29 -5.61
CA MET A 205 -16.45 -6.44 -6.76
C MET A 205 -15.43 -7.02 -7.74
N MET A 206 -15.79 -7.93 -8.66
CA MET A 206 -17.10 -8.42 -9.08
C MET A 206 -16.87 -9.80 -9.69
N GLY A 207 -17.66 -10.82 -9.30
CA GLY A 207 -17.82 -12.09 -10.01
C GLY A 207 -16.56 -12.97 -10.17
N THR A 208 -16.58 -14.16 -9.59
CA THR A 208 -15.69 -15.28 -9.91
C THR A 208 -15.99 -15.87 -11.30
N GLY A 209 -16.11 -15.02 -12.32
CA GLY A 209 -16.23 -15.41 -13.73
C GLY A 209 -14.87 -15.43 -14.40
#